data_AF-A0A7C4SUH9-F1
#
_entry.id   AF-A0A7C4SUH9-F1
#
_cell.length_a   1.000
_cell.length_b   1.000
_cell.length_c   1.000
_cell.angle_alpha   90.00
_cell.angle_beta   90.00
_cell.angle_gamma   90.00
#
_symmetry.space_group_name_H-M   'P 1'
#
loop_
_entity.id
_entity.type
_entity.pdbx_description
1 polymer ?
#
loop_
_entity_poly.entity_id
_entity_poly.type
_entity_poly.pdbx_seq_one_letter_code
_entity_poly.pdbx_strand_id
1 'polypeptide(L)'
;MGCRRIQKRLKSFLDGEIDSARKAKVERHLAGCGRCRQALEEMDAVGRLLETYEGIEPPEHGLATLVLAARARKEKTRSIYSLVRTPLLAFRAHLFTPYGWATASVFLVGILVGQLVATFLLRQAPGQDEQSQSSAQAFDLEIFSELPPNSLEQRYWEALAAGQGGNG
;
A
#
# COMPACT_ATOMS: atom_id res chain seq x y z
N MET A 1 14.78 -17.07 26.26
CA MET A 1 14.12 -16.08 25.35
C MET A 1 12.91 -15.51 26.07
N GLY A 2 12.67 -14.21 25.97
CA GLY A 2 11.48 -13.60 26.57
C GLY A 2 10.21 -13.87 25.77
N CYS A 3 9.06 -13.88 26.47
CA CYS A 3 7.74 -14.20 25.90
C CYS A 3 7.41 -13.38 24.65
N ARG A 4 7.72 -12.07 24.64
CA ARG A 4 7.47 -11.18 23.49
C ARG A 4 8.10 -11.69 22.19
N ARG A 5 9.28 -12.28 22.26
CA ARG A 5 9.98 -12.83 21.09
C ARG A 5 9.37 -14.17 20.65
N ILE A 6 8.85 -14.95 21.59
CA ILE A 6 8.21 -16.23 21.31
C ILE A 6 6.82 -16.02 20.72
N GLN A 7 6.01 -15.14 21.29
CA GLN A 7 4.68 -14.79 20.76
C GLN A 7 4.74 -14.32 19.30
N LYS A 8 5.74 -13.51 18.93
CA LYS A 8 5.97 -13.09 17.53
C LYS A 8 6.29 -14.24 16.57
N ARG A 9 6.65 -15.42 17.08
CA ARG A 9 7.05 -16.60 16.30
C ARG A 9 6.01 -17.72 16.35
N LEU A 10 4.96 -17.60 17.16
CA LEU A 10 3.95 -18.67 17.31
C LEU A 10 3.21 -18.96 16.00
N LYS A 11 2.86 -17.93 15.23
CA LYS A 11 2.22 -18.11 13.92
C LYS A 11 3.07 -18.96 12.97
N SER A 12 4.30 -18.53 12.69
CA SER A 12 5.21 -19.30 11.84
C SER A 12 5.56 -20.66 12.43
N PHE A 13 5.55 -20.82 13.75
CA PHE A 13 5.72 -22.12 14.41
C PHE A 13 4.55 -23.07 14.10
N LEU A 14 3.30 -22.56 14.18
CA LEU A 14 2.07 -23.29 13.85
C LEU A 14 2.04 -23.68 12.37
N ASP A 15 2.40 -22.74 11.49
CA ASP A 15 2.44 -22.95 10.03
C ASP A 15 3.63 -23.83 9.57
N GLY A 16 4.54 -24.22 10.49
CA GLY A 16 5.75 -25.00 10.17
C GLY A 16 6.85 -24.22 9.43
N GLU A 17 6.72 -22.89 9.29
CA GLU A 17 7.61 -22.00 8.52
C GLU A 17 8.86 -21.51 9.29
N ILE A 18 9.28 -22.22 10.33
CA ILE A 18 10.48 -21.85 11.09
C ILE A 18 11.59 -22.88 10.94
N ASP A 19 12.84 -22.41 10.97
CA ASP A 19 14.01 -23.29 11.00
C ASP A 19 14.09 -24.10 12.32
N SER A 20 14.78 -25.24 12.25
CA SER A 20 14.95 -26.19 13.35
C SER A 20 15.53 -25.56 14.62
N ALA A 21 16.51 -24.67 14.49
CA ALA A 21 17.15 -24.00 15.62
C ALA A 21 16.18 -23.04 16.34
N ARG A 22 15.28 -22.38 15.60
CA ARG A 22 14.21 -21.56 16.18
C ARG A 22 13.10 -22.43 16.76
N LYS A 23 12.76 -23.55 16.12
CA LYS A 23 11.76 -24.52 16.62
C LYS A 23 12.10 -25.02 18.01
N ALA A 24 13.31 -25.52 18.21
CA ALA A 24 13.79 -25.97 19.52
C ALA A 24 13.78 -24.85 20.59
N LYS A 25 13.94 -23.59 20.19
CA LYS A 25 13.84 -22.43 21.12
C LYS A 25 12.40 -22.13 21.52
N VAL A 26 11.45 -22.30 20.60
CA VAL A 26 10.02 -22.13 20.87
C VAL A 26 9.52 -23.27 21.76
N GLU A 27 9.79 -24.53 21.41
CA GLU A 27 9.39 -25.71 22.19
C GLU A 27 9.91 -25.65 23.64
N ARG A 28 11.20 -25.33 23.83
CA ARG A 28 11.77 -25.17 25.18
C ARG A 28 11.06 -24.08 25.99
N HIS A 29 10.64 -22.99 25.36
CA HIS A 29 9.91 -21.93 26.06
C HIS A 29 8.47 -22.36 26.37
N LEU A 30 7.80 -23.04 25.44
CA LEU A 30 6.45 -23.57 25.63
C LEU A 30 6.41 -24.61 26.75
N ALA A 31 7.47 -25.38 26.97
CA ALA A 31 7.57 -26.31 28.11
C ALA A 31 7.47 -25.57 29.47
N GLY A 32 8.02 -24.35 29.57
CA GLY A 32 8.10 -23.60 30.82
C GLY A 32 7.12 -22.44 30.99
N CYS A 33 6.36 -22.06 29.96
CA CYS A 33 5.55 -20.83 29.97
C CYS A 33 4.08 -21.09 29.60
N GLY A 34 3.20 -21.10 30.61
CA GLY A 34 1.76 -21.28 30.42
C GLY A 34 1.12 -20.21 29.54
N ARG A 35 1.52 -18.94 29.69
CA ARG A 35 0.98 -17.82 28.89
C ARG A 35 1.25 -17.98 27.39
N CYS A 36 2.42 -18.48 27.02
CA CYS A 36 2.75 -18.71 25.61
C CYS A 36 2.09 -19.98 25.06
N ARG A 37 1.81 -20.99 25.92
CA ARG A 37 1.00 -22.16 25.54
C ARG A 37 -0.44 -21.76 25.27
N GLN A 38 -1.06 -21.00 26.17
CA GLN A 38 -2.42 -20.50 25.98
C GLN A 38 -2.53 -19.68 24.67
N ALA A 39 -1.58 -18.77 24.42
CA ALA A 39 -1.59 -18.00 23.18
C ALA A 39 -1.44 -18.87 21.91
N LEU A 40 -0.75 -20.01 22.00
CA LEU A 40 -0.65 -20.96 20.90
C LEU A 40 -1.98 -21.74 20.72
N GLU A 41 -2.56 -22.21 21.82
CA GLU A 41 -3.85 -22.92 21.83
C GLU A 41 -5.00 -22.05 21.29
N GLU A 42 -5.03 -20.76 21.61
CA GLU A 42 -6.01 -19.80 21.08
C GLU A 42 -5.90 -19.68 19.55
N MET A 43 -4.68 -19.64 18.99
CA MET A 43 -4.46 -19.58 17.55
C MET A 43 -4.86 -20.90 16.86
N ASP A 44 -4.48 -22.02 17.47
CA ASP A 44 -4.77 -23.37 16.97
C ASP A 44 -6.27 -23.69 17.02
N ALA A 45 -6.99 -23.19 18.01
CA ALA A 45 -8.45 -23.33 18.11
C ALA A 45 -9.18 -22.67 16.93
N VAL A 46 -8.70 -21.52 16.44
CA VAL A 46 -9.26 -20.88 15.24
C VAL A 46 -9.05 -21.77 14.01
N GLY A 47 -7.87 -22.40 13.88
CA GLY A 47 -7.57 -23.34 12.80
C GLY A 47 -8.56 -24.51 12.77
N ARG A 48 -8.75 -25.17 13.92
CA ARG A 48 -9.73 -26.25 14.06
C ARG A 48 -11.16 -25.83 13.72
N LEU A 49 -11.56 -24.62 14.09
CA LEU A 49 -12.89 -24.11 13.74
C LEU A 49 -13.04 -23.97 12.21
N LEU A 50 -11.99 -23.51 11.52
CA LEU A 50 -11.99 -23.41 10.06
C LEU A 50 -11.98 -24.78 9.37
N GLU A 51 -11.39 -25.81 9.97
CA GLU A 51 -11.45 -27.19 9.44
C GLU A 51 -12.87 -27.77 9.42
N THR A 52 -13.75 -27.30 10.32
CA THR A 52 -15.17 -27.73 10.32
C THR A 52 -16.00 -27.06 9.24
N TYR A 53 -15.45 -26.05 8.56
CA TYR A 53 -16.15 -25.37 7.48
C TYR A 53 -16.07 -26.19 6.19
N GLU A 54 -17.23 -26.51 5.62
CA GLU A 54 -17.33 -27.16 4.31
C GLU A 54 -16.85 -26.16 3.25
N GLY A 55 -15.61 -26.37 2.78
CA GLY A 55 -14.91 -25.43 1.91
C GLY A 55 -15.62 -25.25 0.56
N ILE A 56 -15.38 -24.10 -0.07
CA ILE A 56 -15.79 -23.90 -1.46
C ILE A 56 -14.90 -24.78 -2.33
N GLU A 57 -15.49 -25.70 -3.08
CA GLU A 57 -14.79 -26.52 -4.06
C GLU A 57 -14.08 -25.59 -5.06
N PRO A 58 -12.75 -25.69 -5.21
CA PRO A 58 -12.03 -24.82 -6.11
C PRO A 58 -12.42 -25.19 -7.57
N PRO A 59 -12.62 -24.22 -8.47
CA PRO A 59 -13.11 -24.50 -9.83
C PRO A 59 -12.23 -25.53 -10.55
N GLU A 60 -12.84 -26.52 -11.19
CA GLU A 60 -12.13 -27.65 -11.81
C GLU A 60 -11.08 -27.21 -12.83
N HIS A 61 -11.27 -26.04 -13.45
CA HIS A 61 -10.37 -25.47 -14.45
C HIS A 61 -10.07 -23.99 -14.18
N GLY A 62 -8.87 -23.55 -14.59
CA GLY A 62 -8.49 -22.14 -14.55
C GLY A 62 -7.89 -21.65 -13.23
N LEU A 63 -7.88 -22.46 -12.16
CA LEU A 63 -7.20 -22.13 -10.90
C LEU A 63 -5.74 -21.76 -11.08
N ALA A 64 -5.00 -22.55 -11.85
CA ALA A 64 -3.59 -22.29 -12.13
C ALA A 64 -3.41 -20.90 -12.76
N THR A 65 -4.24 -20.55 -13.75
CA THR A 65 -4.22 -19.24 -14.40
C THR A 65 -4.55 -18.11 -13.43
N LEU A 66 -5.55 -18.29 -12.58
CA LEU A 66 -5.93 -17.31 -11.55
C LEU A 66 -4.81 -17.10 -10.52
N VAL A 67 -4.18 -18.18 -10.05
CA VAL A 67 -3.07 -18.14 -9.09
C VAL A 67 -1.84 -17.47 -9.71
N LEU A 68 -1.51 -17.80 -10.96
CA LEU A 68 -0.40 -17.18 -11.69
C LEU A 68 -0.65 -15.68 -11.92
N ALA A 69 -1.86 -15.30 -12.34
CA ALA A 69 -2.25 -13.90 -12.49
C ALA A 69 -2.18 -13.13 -11.15
N ALA A 70 -2.61 -13.75 -10.06
CA ALA A 70 -2.55 -13.15 -8.72
C ALA A 70 -1.11 -12.97 -8.22
N ARG A 71 -0.22 -13.95 -8.47
CA ARG A 71 1.21 -13.83 -8.13
C ARG A 71 1.90 -12.72 -8.91
N ALA A 72 1.67 -12.64 -10.22
CA ALA A 72 2.24 -11.60 -11.08
C ALA A 72 1.87 -10.18 -10.61
N ARG A 73 0.64 -9.98 -10.10
CA ARG A 73 0.22 -8.68 -9.52
C ARG A 73 1.05 -8.29 -8.29
N LYS A 74 1.37 -9.24 -7.40
CA LYS A 74 2.17 -8.96 -6.18
C LYS A 74 3.63 -8.67 -6.49
N GLU A 75 4.21 -9.33 -7.47
CA GLU A 75 5.61 -9.09 -7.88
C GLU A 75 5.79 -7.71 -8.51
N LYS A 76 4.80 -7.24 -9.29
CA LYS A 76 4.83 -5.92 -9.92
C LYS A 76 4.94 -4.78 -8.90
N THR A 77 4.27 -4.90 -7.75
CA THR A 77 4.33 -3.89 -6.67
C THR A 77 5.70 -3.86 -5.97
N ARG A 78 6.40 -5.00 -5.89
CA ARG A 78 7.74 -5.09 -5.28
C ARG A 78 8.82 -4.47 -6.17
N SER A 79 8.63 -4.49 -7.49
CA SER A 79 9.56 -3.96 -8.49
C SER A 79 9.67 -2.42 -8.46
N ILE A 80 8.57 -1.72 -8.15
CA ILE A 80 8.55 -0.25 -8.11
C ILE A 80 9.49 0.29 -7.01
N TYR A 81 9.55 -0.35 -5.84
CA TYR A 81 10.44 0.09 -4.76
C TYR A 81 11.92 -0.24 -4.96
N SER A 82 12.26 -1.25 -5.78
CA SER A 82 13.66 -1.52 -6.14
C SER A 82 14.23 -0.54 -7.16
N LEU A 83 13.37 0.00 -8.03
CA LEU A 83 13.78 0.92 -9.10
C LEU A 83 14.04 2.34 -8.59
N VAL A 84 13.38 2.77 -7.51
CA VAL A 84 13.59 4.09 -6.89
C VAL A 84 14.83 4.10 -5.98
N ARG A 85 15.28 2.93 -5.52
CA ARG A 85 16.42 2.81 -4.58
C ARG A 85 17.79 2.86 -5.27
N THR A 86 17.87 2.47 -6.53
CA THR A 86 19.11 2.48 -7.33
C THR A 86 19.59 3.87 -7.75
N PRO A 87 18.76 4.85 -8.17
CA PRO A 87 19.26 6.18 -8.53
C PRO A 87 19.72 6.98 -7.31
N LEU A 88 19.08 6.83 -6.14
CA LEU A 88 19.45 7.58 -4.94
C LEU A 88 20.81 7.16 -4.36
N LEU A 89 21.14 5.87 -4.47
CA LEU A 89 22.44 5.32 -4.06
C LEU A 89 23.55 5.63 -5.09
N ALA A 90 23.23 5.60 -6.39
CA ALA A 90 24.16 5.98 -7.45
C ALA A 90 24.48 7.49 -7.43
N PHE A 91 23.49 8.34 -7.12
CA PHE A 91 23.68 9.79 -6.97
C PHE A 91 24.59 10.12 -5.78
N ARG A 92 24.45 9.41 -4.64
CA ARG A 92 25.37 9.53 -3.50
C ARG A 92 26.79 9.07 -3.83
N ALA A 93 26.97 8.09 -4.72
CA ALA A 93 28.30 7.63 -5.11
C ALA A 93 29.01 8.62 -6.05
N HIS A 94 28.27 9.32 -6.91
CA HIS A 94 28.86 10.28 -7.86
C HIS A 94 29.30 11.61 -7.21
N LEU A 95 28.76 11.95 -6.02
CA LEU A 95 29.17 13.11 -5.23
C LEU A 95 30.56 12.98 -4.59
N PHE A 96 31.09 11.75 -4.47
CA PHE A 96 32.41 11.49 -3.86
C PHE A 96 33.53 11.24 -4.89
N THR A 97 33.24 11.33 -6.19
CA THR A 97 34.25 11.16 -7.25
C THR A 97 34.95 12.52 -7.53
N PRO A 98 36.28 12.63 -7.39
CA PRO A 98 37.00 13.93 -7.40
C PRO A 98 36.99 14.70 -8.73
N TYR A 99 36.37 14.16 -9.78
CA TYR A 99 36.21 14.83 -11.09
C TYR A 99 34.87 15.60 -11.25
N GLY A 100 34.01 15.64 -10.24
CA GLY A 100 32.66 16.23 -10.33
C GLY A 100 32.57 17.75 -10.42
N TRP A 101 33.66 18.49 -10.22
CA TRP A 101 33.64 19.96 -10.19
C TRP A 101 33.75 20.58 -11.59
N ALA A 102 34.25 19.84 -12.58
CA ALA A 102 34.40 20.35 -13.95
C ALA A 102 33.10 20.27 -14.78
N THR A 103 32.12 19.45 -14.39
CA THR A 103 30.82 19.33 -15.08
C THR A 103 29.72 20.20 -14.45
N ALA A 104 29.88 20.59 -13.18
CA ALA A 104 28.96 21.49 -12.49
C ALA A 104 28.91 22.89 -13.14
N SER A 105 30.02 23.36 -13.72
CA SER A 105 30.07 24.64 -14.44
C SER A 105 29.23 24.63 -15.72
N VAL A 106 29.26 23.54 -16.49
CA VAL A 106 28.47 23.40 -17.72
C VAL A 106 26.98 23.37 -17.41
N PHE A 107 26.56 22.65 -16.37
CA PHE A 107 25.17 22.61 -15.95
C PHE A 107 24.68 23.95 -15.40
N LEU A 108 25.49 24.63 -14.58
CA LEU A 108 25.14 25.95 -14.05
C LEU A 108 25.02 26.99 -15.16
N VAL A 109 25.94 27.00 -16.14
CA VAL A 109 25.87 27.91 -17.30
C VAL A 109 24.63 27.60 -18.15
N GLY A 110 24.33 26.33 -18.41
CA GLY A 110 23.13 25.92 -19.15
C GLY A 110 21.82 26.34 -18.47
N ILE A 111 21.71 26.16 -17.16
CA ILE A 111 20.54 26.59 -16.37
C ILE A 111 20.42 28.11 -16.38
N LEU A 112 21.52 28.84 -16.25
CA LEU A 112 21.51 30.31 -16.20
C LEU A 112 21.12 30.90 -17.56
N VAL A 113 21.63 30.34 -18.67
CA VAL A 113 21.23 30.72 -20.04
C VAL A 113 19.77 30.37 -20.30
N GLY A 114 19.32 29.17 -19.90
CA GLY A 114 17.93 28.73 -20.06
C GLY A 114 16.94 29.61 -19.29
N GLN A 115 17.25 29.98 -18.05
CA GLN A 115 16.47 30.92 -17.25
C GLN A 115 16.40 32.30 -17.90
N LEU A 116 17.51 32.78 -18.47
CA LEU A 116 17.56 34.09 -19.12
C LEU A 116 16.73 34.11 -20.41
N VAL A 117 16.75 33.03 -21.20
CA VAL A 117 15.89 32.88 -22.39
C VAL A 117 14.42 32.69 -22.00
N ALA A 118 14.11 31.86 -21.00
CA ALA A 118 12.75 31.63 -20.56
C ALA A 118 12.11 32.91 -20.00
N THR A 119 12.84 33.65 -19.16
CA THR A 119 12.36 34.96 -18.65
C THR A 119 12.21 35.97 -19.77
N PHE A 120 13.09 35.99 -20.76
CA PHE A 120 12.94 36.84 -21.94
C PHE A 120 11.68 36.51 -22.76
N LEU A 121 11.41 35.22 -22.99
CA LEU A 121 10.23 34.75 -23.72
C LEU A 121 8.93 34.97 -22.94
N LEU A 122 8.91 34.68 -21.64
CA LEU A 122 7.75 34.90 -20.77
C LEU A 122 7.47 36.39 -20.57
N ARG A 123 8.50 37.25 -20.60
CA ARG A 123 8.34 38.70 -20.50
C ARG A 123 7.91 39.34 -21.82
N GLN A 124 8.14 38.66 -22.95
CA GLN A 124 7.56 39.01 -24.25
C GLN A 124 6.15 38.47 -24.45
N ALA A 125 5.71 37.48 -23.66
CA ALA A 125 4.36 36.95 -23.75
C ALA A 125 3.36 37.95 -23.14
N PRO A 126 2.45 38.54 -23.93
CA PRO A 126 1.40 39.38 -23.38
C PRO A 126 0.34 38.48 -22.73
N GLY A 127 0.27 38.55 -21.39
CA GLY A 127 -0.88 38.23 -20.52
C GLY A 127 -1.68 36.95 -20.80
N GLN A 128 -1.51 35.93 -19.94
CA GLN A 128 -2.55 34.93 -19.68
C GLN A 128 -2.55 34.51 -18.20
N ASP A 129 -3.16 35.35 -17.37
CA ASP A 129 -3.67 35.00 -16.05
C ASP A 129 -5.00 34.22 -16.22
N GLU A 130 -5.02 32.99 -16.75
CA GLU A 130 -6.32 32.29 -16.85
C GLU A 130 -6.29 30.76 -16.96
N GLN A 131 -5.31 30.06 -16.37
CA GLN A 131 -5.26 28.59 -16.48
C GLN A 131 -5.04 27.86 -15.16
N SER A 132 -5.80 28.24 -14.13
CA SER A 132 -5.89 27.51 -12.85
C SER A 132 -7.21 26.75 -12.67
N GLN A 133 -8.18 26.84 -13.60
CA GLN A 133 -9.51 26.23 -13.42
C GLN A 133 -9.73 24.89 -14.16
N SER A 134 -8.79 24.44 -14.99
CA SER A 134 -9.01 23.28 -15.89
C SER A 134 -8.76 21.90 -15.26
N SER A 135 -8.34 21.81 -13.99
CA SER A 135 -8.06 20.52 -13.33
C SER A 135 -9.29 19.87 -12.67
N ALA A 136 -10.36 20.63 -12.38
CA ALA A 136 -11.58 20.09 -11.77
C ALA A 136 -12.45 19.30 -12.75
N GLN A 137 -12.39 19.61 -14.05
CA GLN A 137 -13.17 18.95 -15.11
C GLN A 137 -12.54 17.63 -15.59
N ALA A 138 -11.28 17.35 -15.23
CA ALA A 138 -10.62 16.10 -15.57
C ALA A 138 -11.03 14.94 -14.64
N PHE A 139 -11.60 15.26 -13.48
CA PHE A 139 -12.23 14.28 -12.61
C PHE A 139 -13.73 14.33 -12.88
N ASP A 140 -14.23 13.28 -13.54
CA ASP A 140 -15.64 12.99 -13.80
C ASP A 140 -16.39 12.74 -12.48
N LEU A 141 -16.52 13.80 -11.69
CA LEU A 141 -17.24 13.84 -10.42
C LEU A 141 -18.74 14.13 -10.63
N GLU A 142 -19.20 14.19 -11.88
CA GLU A 142 -20.62 14.34 -12.22
C GLU A 142 -21.45 13.10 -11.85
N ILE A 143 -20.82 11.94 -11.59
CA ILE A 143 -21.51 10.75 -11.06
C ILE A 143 -22.09 10.97 -9.66
N PHE A 144 -21.65 12.01 -8.96
CA PHE A 144 -22.13 12.39 -7.62
C PHE A 144 -23.10 13.57 -7.63
N SER A 145 -23.36 14.18 -8.79
CA SER A 145 -24.32 15.28 -8.91
C SER A 145 -25.61 14.80 -9.56
N GLU A 146 -26.66 14.83 -8.74
CA GLU A 146 -28.07 14.48 -9.02
C GLU A 146 -28.40 12.99 -8.91
N LEU A 147 -28.89 12.62 -7.73
CA LEU A 147 -29.46 11.31 -7.47
C LEU A 147 -30.76 11.12 -8.28
N PRO A 148 -30.96 9.96 -8.94
CA PRO A 148 -32.24 9.65 -9.53
C PRO A 148 -33.32 9.57 -8.43
N PRO A 149 -34.55 10.06 -8.70
CA PRO A 149 -35.64 9.99 -7.75
C PRO A 149 -35.93 8.52 -7.36
N ASN A 150 -36.18 8.28 -6.07
CA ASN A 150 -36.43 6.97 -5.45
C ASN A 150 -35.19 6.09 -5.18
N SER A 151 -34.00 6.68 -5.04
CA SER A 151 -32.82 5.92 -4.58
C SER A 151 -32.99 5.41 -3.14
N LEU A 152 -32.26 4.34 -2.80
CA LEU A 152 -32.24 3.80 -1.43
C LEU A 152 -31.79 4.83 -0.39
N GLU A 153 -30.87 5.71 -0.77
CA GLU A 153 -30.38 6.79 0.09
C GLU A 153 -31.50 7.80 0.40
N GLN A 154 -32.29 8.18 -0.60
CA GLN A 154 -33.43 9.09 -0.39
C GLN A 154 -34.46 8.47 0.57
N ARG A 155 -34.78 7.18 0.41
CA ARG A 155 -35.69 6.48 1.33
C ARG A 155 -35.12 6.35 2.74
N TYR A 156 -33.80 6.20 2.85
CA TYR A 156 -33.11 6.20 4.13
C TYR A 156 -33.20 7.57 4.84
N TRP A 157 -33.01 8.66 4.10
CA TRP A 157 -33.17 10.02 4.63
C TRP A 157 -34.62 10.34 5.01
N GLU A 158 -35.60 9.92 4.21
CA GLU A 158 -37.03 10.05 4.54
C GLU A 158 -37.39 9.28 5.82
N ALA A 159 -36.88 8.06 5.99
CA ALA A 159 -37.10 7.27 7.19
C ALA A 159 -36.46 7.90 8.44
N LEU A 160 -35.27 8.48 8.31
CA LEU A 160 -34.61 9.23 9.39
C LEU A 160 -35.39 10.49 9.77
N ALA A 161 -35.86 11.25 8.78
CA ALA A 161 -36.65 12.46 9.01
C ALA A 161 -38.01 12.13 9.67
N ALA A 162 -38.68 11.07 9.24
CA ALA A 162 -39.92 10.59 9.84
C ALA A 162 -39.72 10.13 11.30
N GLY A 163 -38.55 9.57 11.64
CA GLY A 163 -38.20 9.16 13.00
C GLY A 163 -37.93 10.31 13.97
N GLN A 164 -37.59 11.52 13.49
CA GLN A 164 -37.30 12.68 14.34
C GLN A 164 -38.51 13.58 14.62
N GLY A 165 -39.62 13.43 13.88
CA GLY A 165 -40.85 14.21 14.07
C GLY A 165 -41.84 13.66 15.11
N GLY A 166 -41.53 12.51 15.73
CA GLY A 166 -42.43 11.77 16.62
C GLY A 166 -42.14 11.94 18.12
N ASN A 167 -41.90 13.17 18.59
CA ASN A 167 -41.95 13.50 20.02
C ASN A 167 -42.57 14.89 20.19
N GLY A 168 -43.90 14.90 20.27
CA GLY A 168 -44.77 16.02 20.64
C GLY A 168 -46.09 15.47 21.11
#